data_AF-A0A7C3KQY6-F1
#
_entry.id   AF-A0A7C3KQY6-F1
#
_cell.length_a   1.000
_cell.length_b   1.000
_cell.length_c   1.000
_cell.angle_alpha   90.00
_cell.angle_beta   90.00
_cell.angle_gamma   90.00
#
_symmetry.space_group_name_H-M   'P 1'
#
loop_
_entity.id
_entity.type
_entity.pdbx_description
1 polymer ?
#
loop_
_entity_poly.entity_id
_entity_poly.type
_entity_poly.pdbx_seq_one_letter_code
_entity_poly.pdbx_strand_id
1 'polypeptide(L)'
;MASSGNVRFWVSDTFSSENSQHLFDPYSFSHMQHGLIFFFLLRWLFPRLSWSWRFVGSAALEAGWELLENSAFIIDRYRNATAAFGYTGDTIINSMFDIVCCSAGFLIAYLLGGRKTLALFLVVEITMILWIKDSLLINVLMLIYPFEAIREWQLSP
;
A
#
# COMPACT_ATOMS: atom_id res chain seq x y z
N MET A 1 14.01 11.75 6.22
CA MET A 1 14.30 12.49 4.96
C MET A 1 14.79 11.48 3.95
N ALA A 2 14.49 11.65 2.66
CA ALA A 2 14.96 10.74 1.62
C ALA A 2 16.49 10.60 1.66
N SER A 3 17.00 9.38 1.49
CA SER A 3 18.44 9.05 1.56
C SER A 3 19.30 9.87 0.60
N SER A 4 18.75 10.30 -0.53
CA SER A 4 19.43 11.13 -1.53
C SER A 4 19.43 12.64 -1.26
N GLY A 5 18.76 13.11 -0.20
CA GLY A 5 18.64 14.55 0.12
C GLY A 5 17.78 15.36 -0.85
N ASN A 6 17.16 14.71 -1.85
CA ASN A 6 16.26 15.31 -2.83
C ASN A 6 14.91 14.59 -2.78
N VAL A 7 13.85 15.29 -3.18
CA VAL A 7 12.50 14.73 -3.31
C VAL A 7 12.20 14.45 -4.78
N ARG A 8 11.87 13.20 -5.11
CA ARG A 8 11.47 12.78 -6.45
C ARG A 8 9.96 12.56 -6.51
N PHE A 9 9.40 12.71 -7.70
CA PHE A 9 7.98 12.43 -7.92
C PHE A 9 7.70 10.92 -7.92
N TRP A 10 8.58 10.10 -8.50
CA TRP A 10 8.39 8.66 -8.65
C TRP A 10 9.71 7.91 -8.53
N VAL A 11 9.68 6.75 -7.87
CA VAL A 11 10.77 5.74 -7.90
C VAL A 11 10.17 4.40 -8.30
N SER A 12 10.74 3.74 -9.31
CA SER A 12 10.20 2.47 -9.83
C SER A 12 10.87 1.22 -9.28
N ASP A 13 12.07 1.36 -8.74
CA ASP A 13 12.88 0.24 -8.29
C ASP A 13 12.54 -0.11 -6.84
N THR A 14 11.78 -1.19 -6.65
CA THR A 14 11.33 -1.67 -5.35
C THR A 14 12.44 -2.26 -4.49
N PHE A 15 13.60 -2.59 -5.08
CA PHE A 15 14.78 -3.10 -4.37
C PHE A 15 15.76 -1.99 -3.98
N SER A 16 15.50 -0.76 -4.40
CA SER A 16 16.33 0.40 -4.07
C SER A 16 16.06 0.90 -2.65
N SER A 17 17.10 1.41 -1.96
CA SER A 17 16.93 2.15 -0.70
C SER A 17 16.16 3.45 -0.88
N GLU A 18 15.87 3.88 -2.11
CA GLU A 18 15.02 5.03 -2.41
C GLU A 18 13.52 4.66 -2.45
N ASN A 19 13.15 3.37 -2.39
CA ASN A 19 11.75 2.96 -2.30
C ASN A 19 11.12 3.44 -0.98
N SER A 20 9.87 3.92 -1.02
CA SER A 20 9.18 4.54 0.11
C SER A 20 9.82 5.83 0.66
N GLN A 21 10.76 6.42 -0.07
CA GLN A 21 11.45 7.64 0.37
C GLN A 21 10.96 8.91 -0.33
N HIS A 22 10.06 8.79 -1.31
CA HIS A 22 9.65 9.85 -2.23
C HIS A 22 8.13 9.98 -2.31
N LEU A 23 7.60 10.80 -3.22
CA LEU A 23 6.15 11.02 -3.32
C LEU A 23 5.39 9.74 -3.67
N PHE A 24 5.88 9.00 -4.66
CA PHE A 24 5.19 7.81 -5.15
C PHE A 24 6.19 6.73 -5.54
N ASP A 25 5.74 5.49 -5.43
CA ASP A 25 6.43 4.29 -5.87
C ASP A 25 5.38 3.19 -6.17
N PRO A 26 5.78 1.96 -6.57
CA PRO A 26 4.82 0.90 -6.86
C PRO A 26 3.87 0.59 -5.68
N TYR A 27 4.28 0.75 -4.42
CA TYR A 27 3.43 0.47 -3.27
C TYR A 27 2.35 1.54 -3.04
N SER A 28 2.45 2.72 -3.66
CA SER A 28 1.34 3.68 -3.73
C SER A 28 0.07 3.06 -4.36
N PHE A 29 0.20 2.05 -5.22
CA PHE A 29 -0.95 1.28 -5.73
C PHE A 29 -1.60 0.40 -4.64
N SER A 30 -0.81 -0.15 -3.72
CA SER A 30 -1.30 -0.88 -2.53
C SER A 30 -2.09 0.04 -1.60
N HIS A 31 -1.60 1.26 -1.34
CA HIS A 31 -2.33 2.25 -0.54
C HIS A 31 -3.61 2.72 -1.24
N MET A 32 -3.59 2.89 -2.57
CA MET A 32 -4.83 3.11 -3.33
C MET A 32 -5.82 1.95 -3.14
N GLN A 33 -5.35 0.70 -3.14
CA GLN A 33 -6.17 -0.48 -2.89
C GLN A 33 -6.73 -0.53 -1.46
N HIS A 34 -6.01 -0.05 -0.44
CA HIS A 34 -6.58 0.15 0.90
C HIS A 34 -7.82 1.03 0.84
N GLY A 35 -7.78 2.14 0.10
CA GLY A 35 -8.94 2.99 -0.14
C GLY A 35 -10.13 2.26 -0.77
N LEU A 36 -9.86 1.39 -1.75
CA LEU A 36 -10.90 0.54 -2.36
C LEU A 36 -11.52 -0.42 -1.33
N ILE A 37 -10.70 -1.04 -0.48
CA ILE A 37 -11.13 -1.98 0.56
C ILE A 37 -11.95 -1.24 1.63
N PHE A 38 -11.43 -0.11 2.15
CA PHE A 38 -12.07 0.67 3.20
C PHE A 38 -13.40 1.25 2.76
N PHE A 39 -13.58 1.57 1.48
CA PHE A 39 -14.88 1.92 0.93
C PHE A 39 -15.93 0.83 1.19
N PHE A 40 -15.62 -0.44 0.89
CA PHE A 40 -16.54 -1.55 1.17
C PHE A 40 -16.70 -1.80 2.65
N LEU A 41 -15.59 -1.85 3.39
CA LEU A 41 -15.57 -2.15 4.81
C LEU A 41 -16.40 -1.14 5.62
N LEU A 42 -16.16 0.16 5.43
CA LEU A 42 -16.86 1.22 6.17
C LEU A 42 -18.31 1.36 5.73
N ARG A 43 -18.63 1.09 4.45
CA ARG A 43 -20.01 1.04 4.00
C ARG A 43 -20.79 -0.11 4.64
N TRP A 44 -20.15 -1.27 4.82
CA TRP A 44 -20.75 -2.45 5.41
C TRP A 44 -20.89 -2.34 6.94
N LEU A 45 -19.83 -1.94 7.64
CA LEU A 45 -19.82 -1.78 9.11
C LEU A 45 -20.68 -0.61 9.58
N PHE A 46 -20.67 0.51 8.84
CA PHE A 46 -21.32 1.75 9.25
C PHE A 46 -22.32 2.26 8.20
N PRO A 47 -23.40 1.49 7.89
CA PRO A 47 -24.32 1.79 6.78
C PRO A 47 -25.12 3.09 6.95
N ARG A 48 -25.25 3.59 8.19
CA ARG A 48 -25.93 4.86 8.52
C ARG A 48 -25.00 6.08 8.54
N LEU A 49 -23.68 5.86 8.54
CA LEU A 49 -22.71 6.95 8.59
C LEU A 49 -22.69 7.69 7.25
N SER A 50 -22.61 9.02 7.29
CA SER A 50 -22.53 9.84 6.08
C SER A 50 -21.28 9.45 5.27
N TRP A 51 -21.34 9.67 3.95
CA TRP A 51 -20.21 9.40 3.07
C TRP A 51 -18.93 10.13 3.52
N SER A 52 -19.02 11.41 3.92
CA SER A 52 -17.86 12.20 4.35
C SER A 52 -17.17 11.60 5.57
N TRP A 53 -17.94 11.09 6.53
CA TRP A 53 -17.39 10.43 7.72
C TRP A 53 -16.75 9.08 7.40
N ARG A 54 -17.25 8.34 6.39
CA ARG A 54 -16.57 7.14 5.91
C ARG A 54 -15.27 7.49 5.19
N PHE A 55 -15.24 8.56 4.41
CA PHE A 55 -14.01 9.05 3.78
C PHE A 55 -12.95 9.43 4.83
N VAL A 56 -13.34 10.21 5.84
CA VAL A 56 -12.45 10.54 6.98
C VAL A 56 -11.99 9.27 7.72
N GLY A 57 -12.91 8.32 7.95
CA GLY A 57 -12.56 7.02 8.54
C GLY A 57 -11.55 6.23 7.70
N SER A 58 -11.65 6.27 6.37
CA SER A 58 -10.70 5.63 5.46
C SER A 58 -9.31 6.24 5.60
N ALA A 59 -9.20 7.57 5.57
CA ALA A 59 -7.93 8.27 5.75
C ALA A 59 -7.33 8.04 7.14
N ALA A 60 -8.17 7.96 8.18
CA ALA A 60 -7.72 7.67 9.54
C ALA A 60 -7.21 6.23 9.71
N LEU A 61 -7.87 5.25 9.07
CA LEU A 61 -7.39 3.88 9.03
C LEU A 61 -6.05 3.78 8.30
N GLU A 62 -5.89 4.49 7.18
CA GLU A 62 -4.62 4.55 6.47
C GLU A 62 -3.51 5.17 7.31
N ALA A 63 -3.76 6.31 7.94
CA ALA A 63 -2.79 6.92 8.84
C ALA A 63 -2.42 6.00 10.01
N GLY A 64 -3.38 5.21 10.50
CA GLY A 64 -3.12 4.17 11.49
C GLY A 64 -2.25 3.04 10.95
N TRP A 65 -2.46 2.63 9.71
CA TRP A 65 -1.60 1.67 9.03
C TRP A 65 -0.19 2.21 8.83
N GLU A 66 -0.02 3.43 8.33
CA GLU A 66 1.29 4.10 8.17
C GLU A 66 2.10 4.12 9.48
N LEU A 67 1.44 4.42 10.60
CA LEU A 67 2.09 4.40 11.92
C LEU A 67 2.53 3.00 12.34
N LEU A 68 1.74 1.97 12.00
CA LEU A 68 2.05 0.58 12.32
C LEU A 68 3.14 0.03 11.38
N GLU A 69 3.04 0.31 10.08
CA GLU A 69 4.00 -0.05 9.05
C GLU A 69 5.39 0.49 9.38
N ASN A 70 5.45 1.73 9.80
CA ASN A 70 6.69 2.40 10.21
C ASN A 70 7.13 2.10 11.65
N SER A 71 6.49 1.14 12.32
CA SER A 71 6.94 0.67 13.63
C SER A 71 8.12 -0.31 13.48
N ALA A 72 9.02 -0.35 14.47
CA ALA A 72 10.15 -1.28 14.46
C ALA A 72 9.72 -2.74 14.26
N PHE A 73 8.56 -3.12 14.81
CA PHE A 73 8.01 -4.46 14.67
C PHE A 73 7.70 -4.81 13.21
N ILE A 74 7.02 -3.94 12.47
CA ILE A 74 6.65 -4.21 11.07
C ILE A 74 7.86 -4.02 10.14
N ILE A 75 8.71 -3.01 10.36
CA ILE A 75 9.95 -2.84 9.59
C ILE A 75 10.84 -4.09 9.71
N ASP A 76 11.07 -4.60 10.92
CA ASP A 76 11.86 -5.81 11.12
C ASP A 76 11.17 -7.04 10.51
N ARG A 77 9.84 -7.08 10.52
CA ARG A 77 9.07 -8.12 9.83
C ARG A 77 9.32 -8.06 8.33
N TYR A 78 9.20 -6.90 7.69
CA TYR A 78 9.45 -6.74 6.25
C TYR A 78 10.87 -7.16 5.88
N ARG A 79 11.88 -6.72 6.63
CA ARG A 79 13.28 -7.08 6.39
C ARG A 79 13.57 -8.57 6.47
N ASN A 80 12.88 -9.29 7.37
CA ASN A 80 13.10 -10.72 7.58
C ASN A 80 12.20 -11.60 6.70
N ALA A 81 10.99 -11.14 6.41
CA ALA A 81 9.92 -11.93 5.78
C ALA A 81 9.81 -11.70 4.27
N THR A 82 10.17 -10.51 3.77
CA THR A 82 9.95 -10.11 2.37
C THR A 82 11.27 -9.84 1.64
N ALA A 83 11.19 -9.63 0.33
CA ALA A 83 12.32 -9.28 -0.50
C ALA A 83 12.77 -7.80 -0.36
N ALA A 84 12.29 -7.09 0.68
CA ALA A 84 12.57 -5.68 0.96
C ALA A 84 13.96 -5.44 1.58
N PHE A 85 15.02 -5.72 0.82
CA PHE A 85 16.39 -5.47 1.25
C PHE A 85 16.65 -3.98 1.46
N GLY A 86 16.95 -3.59 2.71
CA GLY A 86 17.30 -2.20 3.03
C GLY A 86 16.11 -1.29 3.31
N TYR A 87 14.89 -1.83 3.43
CA TYR A 87 13.73 -1.06 3.90
C TYR A 87 13.95 -0.57 5.34
N THR A 88 13.84 0.73 5.54
CA THR A 88 14.05 1.40 6.84
C THR A 88 12.79 2.09 7.36
N GLY A 89 11.64 1.78 6.76
CA GLY A 89 10.45 2.61 6.89
C GLY A 89 10.39 3.71 5.84
N ASP A 90 9.21 4.27 5.73
CA ASP A 90 8.82 5.33 4.81
C ASP A 90 9.23 6.68 5.37
N THR A 91 9.46 7.62 4.46
CA THR A 91 9.56 9.03 4.87
C THR A 91 8.18 9.61 5.15
N ILE A 92 8.13 10.63 6.03
CA ILE A 92 6.89 11.39 6.27
C ILE A 92 6.21 11.84 4.97
N ILE A 93 6.98 12.25 3.96
CA ILE A 93 6.40 12.70 2.68
C ILE A 93 5.77 11.53 1.91
N ASN A 94 6.39 10.35 1.93
CA ASN A 94 5.83 9.14 1.31
C ASN A 94 4.53 8.76 2.00
N SER A 95 4.54 8.56 3.33
CA SER A 95 3.35 8.26 4.12
C SER A 95 2.20 9.26 3.92
N MET A 96 2.51 10.55 3.79
CA MET A 96 1.50 11.57 3.48
C MET A 96 0.86 11.34 2.10
N PHE A 97 1.66 10.98 1.10
CA PHE A 97 1.17 10.68 -0.23
C PHE A 97 0.49 9.32 -0.32
N ASP A 98 0.83 8.35 0.53
CA ASP A 98 0.12 7.09 0.65
C ASP A 98 -1.29 7.28 1.24
N ILE A 99 -1.44 8.16 2.22
CA ILE A 99 -2.77 8.62 2.69
C ILE A 99 -3.55 9.31 1.55
N VAL A 100 -2.88 10.07 0.68
CA VAL A 100 -3.50 10.67 -0.53
C VAL A 100 -3.93 9.59 -1.52
N CYS A 101 -3.09 8.58 -1.76
CA CYS A 101 -3.40 7.42 -2.63
C CYS A 101 -4.60 6.65 -2.12
N CYS A 102 -4.65 6.34 -0.82
CA CYS A 102 -5.80 5.69 -0.18
C CYS A 102 -7.07 6.54 -0.30
N SER A 103 -6.96 7.84 -0.03
CA SER A 103 -8.08 8.78 -0.20
C SER A 103 -8.60 8.81 -1.65
N ALA A 104 -7.69 8.82 -2.63
CA ALA A 104 -8.04 8.75 -4.05
C ALA A 104 -8.70 7.41 -4.41
N GLY A 105 -8.18 6.29 -3.89
CA GLY A 105 -8.78 4.96 -4.03
C GLY A 105 -10.22 4.94 -3.51
N PHE A 106 -10.47 5.45 -2.30
CA PHE A 106 -11.82 5.53 -1.75
C PHE A 106 -12.77 6.34 -2.64
N LEU A 107 -12.31 7.50 -3.17
CA LEU A 107 -13.08 8.33 -4.08
C LEU A 107 -13.41 7.60 -5.39
N ILE A 108 -12.41 6.93 -5.98
CA ILE A 108 -12.59 6.11 -7.18
C ILE A 108 -13.62 5.02 -6.92
N ALA A 109 -13.54 4.31 -5.79
CA ALA A 109 -14.49 3.27 -5.43
C ALA A 109 -15.93 3.80 -5.28
N TYR A 110 -16.06 4.99 -4.69
CA TYR A 110 -17.34 5.67 -4.58
C TYR A 110 -17.94 6.01 -5.95
N LEU A 111 -17.13 6.51 -6.89
CA LEU A 111 -17.57 6.89 -8.24
C LEU A 111 -17.88 5.68 -9.13
N LEU A 112 -17.09 4.61 -9.02
CA LEU A 112 -17.21 3.43 -9.87
C LEU A 112 -18.34 2.49 -9.43
N GLY A 113 -18.67 2.46 -8.14
CA GLY A 113 -19.60 1.51 -7.56
C GLY A 113 -19.03 0.08 -7.48
N GLY A 114 -19.68 -0.77 -6.67
CA GLY A 114 -19.04 -1.98 -6.15
C GLY A 114 -18.45 -2.96 -7.19
N ARG A 115 -19.18 -3.28 -8.26
CA ARG A 115 -18.68 -4.26 -9.26
C ARG A 115 -17.43 -3.76 -10.00
N LYS A 116 -17.40 -2.48 -10.36
CA LYS A 116 -16.26 -1.88 -11.07
C LYS A 116 -15.07 -1.68 -10.13
N THR A 117 -15.32 -1.34 -8.86
CA THR A 117 -14.27 -1.29 -7.83
C THR A 117 -13.59 -2.64 -7.63
N LEU A 118 -14.37 -3.74 -7.57
CA LEU A 118 -13.81 -5.08 -7.46
C LEU A 118 -12.97 -5.44 -8.69
N ALA A 119 -13.46 -5.14 -9.89
CA ALA A 119 -12.70 -5.36 -11.12
C ALA A 119 -11.38 -4.55 -11.13
N LEU A 120 -11.43 -3.27 -10.72
CA LEU A 120 -10.24 -2.43 -10.60
C LEU A 120 -9.23 -3.02 -9.61
N PHE A 121 -9.69 -3.43 -8.43
CA PHE A 121 -8.83 -4.05 -7.42
C PHE A 121 -8.07 -5.26 -8.00
N LEU A 122 -8.77 -6.16 -8.69
CA LEU A 122 -8.16 -7.35 -9.31
C LEU A 122 -7.19 -6.99 -10.44
N VAL A 123 -7.53 -5.99 -11.26
CA VAL A 123 -6.63 -5.52 -12.33
C VAL A 123 -5.33 -4.96 -11.74
N VAL A 124 -5.41 -4.19 -10.66
CA VAL A 124 -4.23 -3.66 -9.96
C VAL A 124 -3.40 -4.81 -9.38
N GLU A 125 -4.01 -5.76 -8.66
CA GLU A 125 -3.31 -6.93 -8.14
C GLU A 125 -2.52 -7.67 -9.23
N ILE A 126 -3.17 -8.02 -10.33
CA ILE A 126 -2.54 -8.74 -11.44
C ILE A 126 -1.41 -7.90 -12.06
N THR A 127 -1.64 -6.60 -12.24
CA THR A 127 -0.63 -5.69 -12.81
C THR A 127 0.62 -5.64 -11.92
N MET A 128 0.43 -5.53 -10.60
CA MET A 128 1.51 -5.48 -9.63
C MET A 128 2.31 -6.78 -9.59
N ILE A 129 1.62 -7.93 -9.57
CA ILE A 129 2.24 -9.27 -9.61
C ILE A 129 3.11 -9.42 -10.87
N LEU A 130 2.61 -8.98 -12.03
CA LEU A 130 3.35 -9.09 -13.29
C LEU A 130 4.50 -8.08 -13.40
N TRP A 131 4.37 -6.90 -12.76
CA TRP A 131 5.34 -5.83 -12.89
C TRP A 131 6.48 -5.92 -11.88
N ILE A 132 6.16 -6.07 -10.59
CA ILE A 132 7.15 -6.01 -9.50
C ILE A 132 7.27 -7.34 -8.74
N LYS A 133 6.58 -8.39 -9.19
CA LYS A 133 6.48 -9.69 -8.50
C LYS A 133 6.00 -9.55 -7.05
N ASP A 134 5.20 -8.53 -6.77
CA ASP A 134 4.59 -8.30 -5.46
C ASP A 134 3.24 -7.62 -5.67
N SER A 135 2.39 -7.61 -4.65
CA SER A 135 1.06 -6.99 -4.68
C SER A 135 0.56 -6.83 -3.25
N LEU A 136 -0.56 -6.13 -3.03
CA LEU A 136 -1.11 -5.97 -1.69
C LEU A 136 -1.39 -7.34 -1.03
N LEU A 137 -2.01 -8.29 -1.76
CA LEU A 137 -2.32 -9.59 -1.16
C LEU A 137 -1.08 -10.45 -0.91
N ILE A 138 -0.08 -10.41 -1.79
CA ILE A 138 1.19 -11.12 -1.56
C ILE A 138 1.93 -10.50 -0.37
N ASN A 139 1.97 -9.18 -0.28
CA ASN A 139 2.61 -8.46 0.80
C ASN A 139 1.97 -8.82 2.16
N VAL A 140 0.64 -8.77 2.27
CA VAL A 140 -0.09 -9.19 3.49
C VAL A 140 0.16 -10.66 3.82
N LEU A 141 0.15 -11.54 2.81
CA LEU A 141 0.43 -12.97 3.01
C LEU A 141 1.83 -13.17 3.61
N MET A 142 2.85 -12.56 3.01
CA MET A 142 4.24 -12.69 3.44
C MET A 142 4.51 -12.03 4.80
N LEU A 143 3.80 -10.93 5.12
CA LEU A 143 3.87 -10.27 6.41
C LEU A 143 3.32 -11.17 7.53
N ILE A 144 2.20 -11.87 7.29
CA ILE A 144 1.59 -12.77 8.26
C ILE A 144 2.38 -14.07 8.35
N TYR A 145 2.63 -14.72 7.21
CA TYR A 145 3.30 -16.01 7.12
C TYR A 145 4.24 -16.04 5.89
N PRO A 146 5.56 -15.84 6.08
CA PRO A 146 6.51 -15.84 4.98
C PRO A 146 6.68 -17.24 4.40
N PHE A 147 6.49 -17.34 3.08
CA PHE A 147 6.78 -18.55 2.32
C PHE A 147 8.09 -18.38 1.56
N GLU A 148 9.05 -19.27 1.80
CA GLU A 148 10.35 -19.22 1.13
C GLU A 148 10.21 -19.26 -0.40
N ALA A 149 9.32 -20.13 -0.92
CA ALA A 149 9.08 -20.25 -2.35
C ALA A 149 8.56 -18.95 -2.99
N ILE A 150 7.75 -18.18 -2.26
CA ILE A 150 7.30 -16.86 -2.76
C ILE A 150 8.49 -15.91 -2.74
N ARG A 151 9.25 -15.83 -1.64
CA ARG A 151 10.43 -14.96 -1.54
C ARG A 151 11.45 -15.21 -2.66
N GLU A 152 11.77 -16.48 -2.94
CA GLU A 152 12.67 -16.86 -4.03
C GLU A 152 12.11 -16.47 -5.40
N TRP A 153 10.81 -16.64 -5.62
CA TRP A 153 10.15 -16.17 -6.84
C TRP A 153 10.22 -14.64 -6.99
N GLN A 154 10.02 -13.87 -5.91
CA GLN A 154 10.13 -12.41 -5.93
C GLN A 154 11.54 -11.93 -6.29
N LEU A 155 12.58 -12.62 -5.80
CA LEU A 155 13.99 -12.30 -6.06
C LEU A 155 14.49 -12.81 -7.41
N SER A 156 13.75 -13.69 -8.08
CA SER A 156 14.14 -14.21 -9.38
C SER A 156 14.11 -13.11 -10.46
N PRO A 157 14.92 -13.21 -11.53
CA PRO A 157 14.87 -12.28 -12.67
C PRO A 157 13.52 -12.28 -13.40
#